data_AF-G9L1F2-F1
#
_entry.id   AF-G9L1F2-F1
#
_cell.length_a   1.000
_cell.length_b   1.000
_cell.length_c   1.000
_cell.angle_alpha   90.00
_cell.angle_beta   90.00
_cell.angle_gamma   90.00
#
_symmetry.space_group_name_H-M   'P 1'
#
loop_
_entity.id
_entity.type
_entity.pdbx_description
1 polymer ?
#
loop_
_entity_poly.entity_id
_entity_poly.type
_entity_poly.pdbx_seq_one_letter_code
_entity_poly.pdbx_strand_id
1 'polypeptide(L)'
;GNVQAILCRNGRGFCITKEHTTRNITERRRLLQNGAMISSNEPYGLLEGQIKTTRGLGFHGNLKLKKSIIPAPQTISVPIDDLCQFLILATNGLWEVLDTKEVTALAMTIFQVYKEAYYSNTQNQSLPSKEPFPIYEPSNSVSESNIHILFQYKP
;
A
#
# COMPACT_ATOMS: atom_id res chain seq x y z
N GLY A 1 -9.09 -8.23 -1.48
CA GLY A 1 -7.93 -9.14 -1.38
C GLY A 1 -7.30 -9.04 -0.01
N ASN A 2 -6.06 -9.52 0.10
CA ASN A 2 -5.25 -9.55 1.32
C ASN A 2 -4.02 -8.61 1.27
N VAL A 3 -3.94 -7.75 0.24
CA VAL A 3 -3.03 -6.61 0.20
C VAL A 3 -3.54 -5.55 1.18
N GLN A 4 -2.63 -4.89 1.90
CA GLN A 4 -2.97 -3.84 2.85
C GLN A 4 -2.23 -2.54 2.53
N ALA A 5 -2.86 -1.43 2.94
CA ALA A 5 -2.36 -0.08 2.81
C ALA A 5 -2.33 0.61 4.17
N ILE A 6 -1.18 1.17 4.53
CA ILE A 6 -0.97 1.92 5.78
C ILE A 6 -0.56 3.36 5.45
N LEU A 7 -1.36 4.33 5.90
CA LEU A 7 -1.02 5.74 5.83
C LEU A 7 -0.24 6.14 7.09
N CYS A 8 0.98 6.64 6.94
CA CYS A 8 1.70 7.28 8.03
C CYS A 8 1.25 8.73 8.17
N ARG A 9 0.67 9.07 9.33
CA ARG A 9 0.26 10.44 9.68
C ARG A 9 0.75 10.80 11.08
N ASN A 10 1.50 11.90 11.19
CA ASN A 10 2.11 12.36 12.43
C ASN A 10 2.91 11.26 13.17
N GLY A 11 3.76 10.56 12.44
CA GLY A 11 4.64 9.49 12.91
C GLY A 11 3.94 8.17 13.22
N ARG A 12 2.64 8.04 12.92
CA ARG A 12 1.85 6.83 13.24
C ARG A 12 1.21 6.23 12.00
N GLY A 13 1.26 4.90 11.91
CA GLY A 13 0.62 4.14 10.83
C GLY A 13 -0.87 3.93 11.09
N PHE A 14 -1.69 4.21 10.09
CA PHE A 14 -3.14 3.98 10.08
C PHE A 14 -3.50 3.03 8.94
N CYS A 15 -4.10 1.89 9.26
CA CYS A 15 -4.58 0.97 8.23
C CYS A 15 -5.81 1.55 7.54
N ILE A 16 -5.68 1.79 6.22
CA ILE A 16 -6.73 2.38 5.39
C ILE A 16 -7.41 1.34 4.49
N THR A 17 -7.07 0.07 4.67
CA THR A 17 -7.70 -1.07 3.99
C THR A 17 -8.40 -1.97 4.99
N LYS A 18 -9.50 -2.60 4.58
CA LYS A 18 -10.10 -3.70 5.34
C LYS A 18 -9.59 -5.02 4.78
N GLU A 19 -9.23 -5.92 5.69
CA GLU A 19 -8.85 -7.27 5.32
C GLU A 19 -10.05 -8.01 4.69
N HIS A 20 -9.85 -8.60 3.51
CA HIS A 20 -10.85 -9.46 2.85
C HIS A 20 -10.39 -10.92 2.83
N THR A 21 -10.31 -11.51 4.03
CA THR A 21 -9.96 -12.90 4.27
C THR A 21 -11.02 -13.60 5.12
N THR A 22 -10.94 -14.93 5.26
CA THR A 22 -11.80 -15.76 6.12
C THR A 22 -11.70 -15.43 7.62
N ARG A 23 -10.64 -14.69 8.02
CA ARG A 23 -10.47 -14.09 9.36
C ARG A 23 -11.47 -12.96 9.61
N ASN A 24 -11.88 -12.24 8.56
CA ASN A 24 -12.84 -11.16 8.69
C ASN A 24 -14.25 -11.71 8.91
N ILE A 25 -14.82 -11.45 10.09
CA ILE A 25 -16.15 -11.97 10.49
C ILE A 25 -17.25 -11.55 9.51
N THR A 26 -17.17 -10.34 8.94
CA THR A 26 -18.18 -9.86 7.97
C THR A 26 -18.09 -10.65 6.66
N GLU A 27 -16.86 -10.89 6.17
CA GLU A 27 -16.65 -11.69 4.96
C GLU A 27 -17.00 -13.15 5.19
N ARG A 28 -16.65 -13.70 6.36
CA ARG A 28 -17.01 -15.06 6.77
C ARG A 28 -18.53 -15.26 6.76
N ARG A 29 -19.28 -14.33 7.36
CA ARG A 29 -20.74 -14.35 7.36
C ARG A 29 -21.31 -14.31 5.94
N ARG A 30 -20.82 -13.40 5.10
CA ARG A 30 -21.24 -13.27 3.69
C ARG A 30 -21.05 -14.59 2.93
N LEU A 31 -19.89 -15.24 3.12
CA LEU A 31 -19.59 -16.51 2.45
C LEU A 31 -20.53 -17.63 2.90
N LEU A 32 -20.71 -17.79 4.22
CA LEU A 32 -21.56 -18.85 4.79
C LEU A 32 -23.04 -18.66 4.40
N GLN A 33 -23.55 -17.43 4.38
CA GLN A 33 -24.91 -17.12 3.94
C GLN A 33 -25.16 -17.46 2.46
N ASN A 34 -24.10 -17.42 1.65
CA ASN A 34 -24.15 -17.79 0.23
C ASN A 34 -23.83 -19.28 0.00
N GLY A 35 -23.79 -20.10 1.05
CA GLY A 35 -23.57 -21.54 0.96
C GLY A 35 -22.12 -21.97 0.70
N ALA A 36 -21.15 -21.05 0.85
CA ALA A 36 -19.74 -21.40 0.70
C ALA A 36 -19.24 -22.21 1.91
N MET A 37 -18.30 -23.11 1.67
CA MET A 37 -17.67 -23.90 2.73
C MET A 37 -16.38 -23.23 3.21
N ILE A 38 -16.19 -23.18 4.53
CA ILE A 38 -14.91 -22.75 5.12
C ILE A 38 -14.39 -23.88 5.99
N SER A 39 -13.19 -24.37 5.68
CA SER A 39 -12.58 -25.49 6.39
C SER A 39 -12.25 -25.15 7.86
N SER A 40 -12.13 -26.18 8.70
CA SER A 40 -11.76 -26.06 10.12
C SER A 40 -10.31 -26.45 10.42
N ASN A 41 -9.55 -26.87 9.40
CA ASN A 41 -8.17 -27.34 9.53
C ASN A 41 -7.13 -26.22 9.78
N GLU A 42 -7.54 -24.96 9.62
CA GLU A 42 -6.71 -23.77 9.79
C GLU A 42 -7.39 -22.81 10.79
N PRO A 43 -6.65 -22.01 11.57
CA PRO A 43 -7.22 -21.12 12.59
C PRO A 43 -8.37 -20.23 12.11
N TYR A 44 -8.30 -19.79 10.85
CA TYR A 44 -9.35 -18.99 10.21
C TYR A 44 -10.04 -19.72 9.04
N GLY A 45 -9.64 -20.95 8.76
CA GLY A 45 -10.18 -21.77 7.69
C GLY A 45 -9.85 -21.28 6.28
N LEU A 46 -9.99 -22.18 5.32
CA LEU A 46 -9.82 -21.91 3.90
C LEU A 46 -11.19 -21.97 3.20
N LEU A 47 -11.47 -20.97 2.38
CA LEU A 47 -12.62 -20.95 1.49
C LEU A 47 -12.50 -22.08 0.46
N GLU A 48 -13.53 -22.94 0.41
CA GLU A 48 -13.56 -24.16 -0.40
C GLU A 48 -12.34 -25.07 -0.19
N GLY A 49 -11.72 -24.99 1.00
CA GLY A 49 -10.51 -25.74 1.34
C GLY A 49 -9.23 -25.27 0.64
N GLN A 50 -9.25 -24.14 -0.07
CA GLN A 50 -8.15 -23.73 -0.96
C GLN A 50 -7.47 -22.41 -0.59
N ILE A 51 -8.23 -21.36 -0.26
CA ILE A 51 -7.66 -20.00 -0.12
C ILE A 51 -8.26 -19.23 1.05
N LYS A 52 -7.48 -18.33 1.68
CA LYS A 52 -7.95 -17.44 2.75
C LYS A 52 -8.68 -16.20 2.19
N THR A 53 -8.38 -15.76 0.97
CA THR A 53 -8.91 -14.55 0.35
C THR A 53 -10.38 -14.70 -0.09
N THR A 54 -11.20 -13.70 0.23
CA THR A 54 -12.67 -13.72 -0.01
C THR A 54 -13.12 -12.78 -1.13
N ARG A 55 -12.22 -11.90 -1.59
CA ARG A 55 -12.44 -10.96 -2.70
C ARG A 55 -11.20 -10.84 -3.58
N GLY A 56 -11.40 -10.89 -4.88
CA GLY A 56 -10.32 -10.79 -5.85
C GLY A 56 -10.84 -10.83 -7.28
N LEU A 57 -9.97 -10.47 -8.21
CA LEU A 57 -10.22 -10.54 -9.64
C LEU A 57 -9.90 -11.95 -10.15
N GLY A 58 -10.57 -12.38 -11.23
CA GLY A 58 -10.31 -13.68 -11.86
C GLY A 58 -11.09 -14.84 -11.25
N PHE A 59 -10.36 -15.92 -10.88
CA PHE A 59 -10.86 -17.22 -10.38
C PHE A 59 -11.70 -18.04 -11.37
N HIS A 60 -11.67 -17.72 -12.66
CA HIS A 60 -12.47 -18.39 -13.69
C HIS A 60 -12.15 -19.90 -13.85
N GLY A 61 -10.93 -20.33 -13.50
CA GLY A 61 -10.52 -21.75 -13.55
C GLY A 61 -11.08 -22.63 -12.41
N ASN A 62 -11.78 -22.05 -11.44
CA ASN A 62 -12.43 -22.82 -10.37
C ASN A 62 -13.83 -22.26 -10.12
N LEU A 63 -14.85 -22.97 -10.62
CA LEU A 63 -16.25 -22.53 -10.53
C LEU A 63 -16.75 -22.37 -9.09
N LYS A 64 -16.27 -23.17 -8.13
CA LYS A 64 -16.65 -23.05 -6.71
C LYS A 64 -16.11 -21.75 -6.13
N LEU A 65 -14.83 -21.47 -6.34
CA LEU A 65 -14.21 -20.22 -5.90
C LEU A 65 -14.81 -19.01 -6.62
N LYS A 66 -15.09 -19.11 -7.92
CA LYS A 66 -15.68 -18.01 -8.70
C LYS A 66 -17.05 -17.57 -8.19
N LYS A 67 -17.85 -18.50 -7.68
CA LYS A 67 -19.16 -18.20 -7.07
C LYS A 67 -19.02 -17.47 -5.73
N SER A 68 -18.00 -17.78 -4.96
CA SER A 68 -17.80 -17.27 -3.59
C SER A 68 -16.97 -15.98 -3.52
N ILE A 69 -15.97 -15.84 -4.40
CA ILE A 69 -15.05 -14.72 -4.47
C ILE A 69 -15.61 -13.63 -5.37
N ILE A 70 -15.86 -12.46 -4.78
CA ILE A 70 -16.41 -11.30 -5.49
C ILE A 70 -15.30 -10.31 -5.90
N PRO A 71 -15.41 -9.66 -7.07
CA PRO A 71 -14.44 -8.65 -7.51
C PRO A 71 -14.70 -7.25 -6.92
N ALA A 72 -15.73 -7.10 -6.07
CA ALA A 72 -16.13 -5.79 -5.53
C ALA A 72 -15.11 -5.25 -4.50
N PRO A 73 -14.44 -4.12 -4.77
CA PRO A 73 -13.50 -3.53 -3.82
C PRO A 73 -14.23 -2.91 -2.62
N GLN A 74 -13.50 -2.67 -1.55
CA GLN A 74 -13.89 -1.69 -0.54
C GLN A 74 -13.08 -0.42 -0.79
N THR A 75 -13.75 0.71 -0.84
CA THR A 75 -13.14 2.03 -1.05
C THR A 75 -13.29 2.89 0.19
N ILE A 76 -12.29 3.75 0.43
CA ILE A 76 -12.38 4.86 1.37
C ILE A 76 -11.68 6.07 0.74
N SER A 77 -11.98 7.26 1.25
CA SER A 77 -11.28 8.50 0.90
C SER A 77 -10.74 9.13 2.17
N VAL A 78 -9.48 9.57 2.13
CA VAL A 78 -8.81 10.21 3.26
C VAL A 78 -8.28 11.57 2.79
N PRO A 79 -8.63 12.68 3.46
CA PRO A 79 -8.04 13.98 3.15
C PRO A 79 -6.55 13.97 3.48
N ILE A 80 -5.73 14.54 2.59
CA ILE A 80 -4.29 14.68 2.79
C ILE A 80 -4.03 16.06 3.40
N ASP A 81 -3.31 16.08 4.51
CA ASP A 81 -2.86 17.28 5.20
C ASP A 81 -1.35 17.23 5.46
N ASP A 82 -0.78 18.30 6.02
CA ASP A 82 0.67 18.41 6.28
C ASP A 82 1.19 17.39 7.31
N LEU A 83 0.31 16.65 7.98
CA LEU A 83 0.69 15.58 8.89
C LEU A 83 0.86 14.24 8.16
N CYS A 84 0.35 14.09 6.94
CA CYS A 84 0.53 12.89 6.12
C CYS A 84 1.96 12.83 5.56
N GLN A 85 2.68 11.74 5.86
CA GLN A 85 4.09 11.62 5.51
C GLN A 85 4.34 10.67 4.34
N PHE A 86 3.71 9.49 4.36
CA PHE A 86 3.85 8.50 3.29
C PHE A 86 2.76 7.43 3.37
N LEU A 87 2.59 6.69 2.27
CA LEU A 87 1.71 5.55 2.15
C LEU A 87 2.53 4.28 1.90
N ILE A 88 2.31 3.24 2.70
CA ILE A 88 2.87 1.91 2.49
C ILE A 88 1.80 1.03 1.84
N LEU A 89 2.10 0.47 0.67
CA LEU A 89 1.30 -0.55 -0.01
C LEU A 89 2.11 -1.83 -0.08
N ALA A 90 1.63 -2.91 0.53
CA ALA A 90 2.34 -4.18 0.47
C ALA A 90 1.41 -5.39 0.41
N THR A 91 1.93 -6.46 -0.18
CA THR A 91 1.26 -7.76 -0.23
C THR A 91 1.31 -8.46 1.12
N ASN A 92 0.54 -9.55 1.26
CA ASN A 92 0.41 -10.27 2.52
C ASN A 92 1.73 -10.82 3.08
N GLY A 93 2.72 -11.08 2.21
CA GLY A 93 4.02 -11.61 2.66
C GLY A 93 4.74 -10.71 3.65
N LEU A 94 4.55 -9.39 3.59
CA LEU A 94 5.08 -8.47 4.61
C LEU A 94 4.27 -8.54 5.91
N TRP A 95 2.94 -8.48 5.79
CA TRP A 95 2.01 -8.38 6.93
C TRP A 95 1.85 -9.69 7.71
N GLU A 96 2.32 -10.81 7.16
CA GLU A 96 2.40 -12.10 7.86
C GLU A 96 3.58 -12.16 8.84
N VAL A 97 4.60 -11.31 8.66
CA VAL A 97 5.85 -11.39 9.44
C VAL A 97 6.15 -10.14 10.25
N LEU A 98 5.60 -8.98 9.89
CA LEU A 98 5.78 -7.72 10.61
C LEU A 98 4.44 -7.05 10.89
N ASP A 99 4.33 -6.44 12.06
CA ASP A 99 3.17 -5.63 12.39
C ASP A 99 3.25 -4.22 11.78
N THR A 100 2.10 -3.54 11.70
CA THR A 100 2.00 -2.21 11.08
C THR A 100 2.85 -1.14 11.77
N LYS A 101 3.10 -1.25 13.08
CA LYS A 101 3.92 -0.31 13.84
C LYS A 101 5.39 -0.51 13.52
N GLU A 102 5.85 -1.75 13.47
CA GLU A 102 7.21 -2.11 13.07
C GLU A 102 7.53 -1.62 11.66
N VAL A 103 6.66 -1.92 10.68
CA VAL A 103 6.84 -1.46 9.30
C VAL A 103 6.83 0.07 9.22
N THR A 104 5.95 0.74 9.96
CA THR A 104 5.91 2.22 9.99
C THR A 104 7.20 2.80 10.57
N ALA A 105 7.68 2.23 11.68
CA ALA A 105 8.92 2.68 12.32
C ALA A 105 10.13 2.48 11.40
N LEU A 106 10.24 1.32 10.75
CA LEU A 106 11.30 1.03 9.79
C LEU A 106 11.27 2.02 8.62
N ALA A 107 10.10 2.26 8.02
CA ALA A 107 9.95 3.22 6.94
C ALA A 107 10.34 4.64 7.38
N MET A 108 9.90 5.08 8.57
CA MET A 108 10.29 6.36 9.16
C MET A 108 11.81 6.49 9.31
N THR A 109 12.47 5.48 9.86
CA THR A 109 13.94 5.46 10.02
C THR A 109 14.64 5.56 8.68
N ILE A 110 14.20 4.79 7.69
CA ILE A 110 14.77 4.81 6.34
C ILE A 110 14.62 6.22 5.71
N PHE A 111 13.43 6.82 5.79
CA PHE A 111 13.23 8.19 5.29
C PHE A 111 14.09 9.21 6.01
N GLN A 112 14.26 9.08 7.34
CA GLN A 112 15.12 9.96 8.11
C GLN A 112 16.59 9.87 7.67
N VAL A 113 17.11 8.65 7.50
CA VAL A 113 18.48 8.41 7.01
C VAL A 113 18.67 8.99 5.61
N TYR A 114 17.71 8.77 4.70
CA TYR A 114 17.77 9.36 3.35
C TYR A 114 17.75 10.89 3.38
N LYS A 115 16.94 11.48 4.25
CA LYS A 115 16.84 12.93 4.42
C LYS A 115 18.17 13.51 4.90
N GLU A 116 18.79 12.89 5.90
CA GLU A 116 20.10 13.30 6.45
C GLU A 116 21.21 13.20 5.40
N ALA A 117 21.26 12.09 4.65
CA ALA A 117 22.24 11.90 3.58
C ALA A 117 22.06 12.95 2.45
N TYR A 118 20.82 13.24 2.07
CA TYR A 118 20.52 14.25 1.06
C TYR A 118 20.99 15.65 1.47
N TYR A 119 20.61 16.11 2.67
CA TYR A 119 21.02 17.45 3.13
C TYR A 119 22.52 17.58 3.37
N SER A 120 23.19 16.51 3.81
CA SER A 120 24.65 16.49 3.95
C SER A 120 25.35 16.68 2.60
N ASN A 121 24.79 16.11 1.52
CA ASN A 121 25.32 16.29 0.17
C ASN A 121 25.04 17.68 -0.42
N THR A 122 23.90 18.30 -0.10
CA THR A 122 23.59 19.67 -0.56
C THR A 122 24.40 20.74 0.17
N GLN A 123 24.69 20.57 1.46
CA GLN A 123 25.55 21.51 2.22
C GLN A 123 27.02 21.47 1.75
N ASN A 124 27.47 20.34 1.20
CA ASN A 124 28.80 20.19 0.60
C ASN A 124 28.90 20.74 -0.84
N GLN A 125 27.79 21.13 -1.46
CA GLN A 125 27.75 21.90 -2.71
C GLN A 125 27.33 23.34 -2.40
N SER A 126 28.32 24.22 -2.19
CA SER A 126 28.11 25.67 -2.08
C SER A 126 27.27 26.22 -3.25
N LEU A 127 26.28 27.07 -2.94
CA LEU A 127 25.41 27.76 -3.90
C LEU A 127 26.19 28.35 -5.09
N PRO A 128 25.76 28.15 -6.36
CA PRO A 128 26.04 29.11 -7.40
C PRO A 128 25.19 30.36 -7.12
N SER A 129 25.86 31.51 -7.15
CA SER A 129 25.27 32.85 -7.06
C SER A 129 24.07 33.04 -8.01
N LYS A 130 23.05 33.75 -7.50
CA LYS A 130 21.88 34.30 -8.20
C LYS A 130 22.19 34.70 -9.67
N GLU A 131 21.44 34.18 -10.65
CA GLU A 131 20.62 34.94 -11.64
C GLU A 131 19.97 34.02 -12.74
N PRO A 132 19.03 34.51 -13.60
CA PRO A 132 17.69 33.93 -13.74
C PRO A 132 17.51 32.90 -14.88
N PHE A 133 16.45 32.10 -14.72
CA PHE A 133 15.95 31.04 -15.60
C PHE A 133 16.08 31.30 -17.11
N PRO A 134 16.39 30.26 -17.90
CA PRO A 134 15.84 30.15 -19.24
C PRO A 134 14.98 28.88 -19.41
N ILE A 135 13.83 29.12 -20.04
CA ILE A 135 12.86 28.17 -20.55
C ILE A 135 13.55 27.25 -21.57
N TYR A 136 13.29 25.95 -21.51
CA TYR A 136 13.55 25.05 -22.64
C TYR A 136 12.36 24.10 -22.83
N GLU A 137 11.68 24.26 -23.96
CA GLU A 137 10.66 23.32 -24.46
C GLU A 137 11.32 22.01 -24.92
N PRO A 138 10.61 20.86 -24.87
CA PRO A 138 11.22 19.56 -25.08
C PRO A 138 11.17 19.10 -26.55
N SER A 139 12.28 18.57 -27.05
CA SER A 139 12.30 17.64 -28.19
C SER A 139 12.51 16.20 -27.69
N ASN A 140 11.78 15.28 -28.32
CA ASN A 140 11.50 13.92 -27.85
C ASN A 140 12.63 12.89 -28.07
N SER A 141 12.52 11.82 -27.24
CA SER A 141 13.10 10.45 -27.35
C SER A 141 14.56 10.29 -26.88
N VAL A 142 14.95 9.36 -26.00
CA VAL A 142 14.51 7.97 -25.73
C VAL A 142 14.77 7.59 -24.25
N SER A 143 13.75 7.05 -23.58
CA SER A 143 13.72 6.10 -22.45
C SER A 143 14.95 5.94 -21.52
N GLU A 144 15.03 6.79 -20.48
CA GLU A 144 15.50 6.40 -19.15
C GLU A 144 14.27 6.28 -18.24
N SER A 145 14.17 5.25 -17.39
CA SER A 145 13.12 5.21 -16.36
C SER A 145 13.47 6.22 -15.26
N ASN A 146 13.16 7.48 -15.55
CA ASN A 146 13.40 8.70 -14.80
C ASN A 146 12.32 8.94 -13.74
N ILE A 147 12.45 8.36 -12.54
CA ILE A 147 11.63 8.81 -11.40
C ILE A 147 12.52 9.24 -10.24
N HIS A 148 12.67 10.55 -10.12
CA HIS A 148 13.19 11.25 -8.95
C HIS A 148 12.47 12.61 -8.80
N ILE A 149 11.39 12.71 -8.02
CA ILE A 149 10.82 14.00 -7.53
C ILE A 149 10.07 13.73 -6.21
N LEU A 150 10.51 14.28 -5.06
CA LEU A 150 10.32 15.64 -4.50
C LEU A 150 8.90 15.87 -3.99
N PHE A 151 8.65 15.91 -2.69
CA PHE A 151 7.43 16.56 -2.22
C PHE A 151 7.64 18.07 -2.26
N GLN A 152 6.87 18.78 -3.07
CA GLN A 152 6.74 20.23 -2.96
C GLN A 152 5.29 20.65 -3.20
N TYR A 153 4.64 21.04 -2.10
CA TYR A 153 3.41 21.80 -2.16
C TYR A 153 3.74 23.30 -2.27
N LYS A 154 3.06 24.02 -3.17
CA LYS A 154 3.06 25.48 -3.23
C LYS A 154 1.61 25.99 -3.23
N PRO A 155 1.30 27.06 -2.46
CA PRO A 155 -0.05 27.55 -2.18
C PRO A 155 -0.78 28.10 -3.40
#